data_AF-A0AAW2Y9T9-F1
#
_entry.id   AF-A0AAW2Y9T9-F1
#
_cell.length_a   1.000
_cell.length_b   1.000
_cell.length_c   1.000
_cell.angle_alpha   90.00
_cell.angle_beta   90.00
_cell.angle_gamma   90.00
#
_symmetry.space_group_name_H-M   'P 1'
#
loop_
_entity.id
_entity.type
_entity.pdbx_description
1 polymer ?
#
loop_
_entity_poly.entity_id
_entity_poly.type
_entity_poly.pdbx_seq_one_letter_code
_entity_poly.pdbx_strand_id
1 'polypeptide(L)'
;MALSKYLYIPENLRKPIASICHGQLILAAAGSVKGRKCTAYPAVKPALIAAGAHWVEPETMAFCTSDGNLITGATYEGHPEFVRLFIKALGAKISGSGKRILFLCGVSFNGSSFKFIALS
;
A
#
# COMPACT_ATOMS: atom_id res chain seq x y z
N MET A 1 -12.18 -15.42 15.91
CA MET A 1 -11.70 -14.53 17.00
C MET A 1 -10.18 -14.57 17.23
N ALA A 2 -9.37 -15.18 16.35
CA ALA A 2 -7.91 -15.33 16.55
C ALA A 2 -7.03 -14.29 15.84
N LEU A 3 -7.49 -13.72 14.70
CA LEU A 3 -6.72 -12.72 13.95
C LEU A 3 -6.61 -11.37 14.65
N SER A 4 -7.60 -11.00 15.49
CA SER A 4 -7.60 -9.71 16.18
C SER A 4 -6.42 -9.53 17.12
N LYS A 5 -5.87 -10.60 17.72
CA LYS A 5 -4.70 -10.49 18.61
C LYS A 5 -3.40 -10.06 17.89
N TYR A 6 -3.24 -10.42 16.62
CA TYR A 6 -2.06 -10.02 15.82
C TYR A 6 -2.28 -8.73 15.03
N LEU A 7 -3.55 -8.38 14.78
CA LEU A 7 -3.92 -7.17 14.03
C LEU A 7 -4.27 -5.97 14.91
N TYR A 8 -4.54 -6.20 16.19
CA TYR A 8 -4.70 -5.14 17.18
C TYR A 8 -3.32 -4.54 17.46
N ILE A 9 -2.98 -3.50 16.72
CA ILE A 9 -1.84 -2.64 17.01
C ILE A 9 -2.37 -1.61 18.02
N PRO A 10 -1.96 -1.69 19.30
CA PRO A 10 -2.48 -0.78 20.30
C PRO A 10 -2.14 0.65 19.91
N GLU A 11 -3.09 1.58 20.09
CA GLU A 11 -2.98 2.97 19.62
C GLU A 11 -1.71 3.68 20.14
N ASN A 12 -1.19 3.23 21.28
CA ASN A 12 0.03 3.76 21.89
C ASN A 12 1.33 3.36 21.17
N LEU A 13 1.33 2.31 20.33
CA LEU A 13 2.56 1.83 19.68
C LEU A 13 2.84 2.51 18.33
N ARG A 14 1.85 3.22 17.73
CA ARG A 14 1.92 4.00 16.47
C ARG A 14 2.87 3.44 15.38
N LYS A 15 3.04 2.12 15.32
CA LYS A 15 3.92 1.47 14.34
C LYS A 15 3.33 1.68 12.94
N PRO A 16 4.14 1.96 11.91
CA PRO A 16 3.65 2.06 10.55
C PRO A 16 2.92 0.78 10.10
N ILE A 17 1.75 0.93 9.50
CA ILE A 17 0.92 -0.12 8.91
C ILE A 17 0.79 0.19 7.44
N ALA A 18 1.15 -0.75 6.57
CA ALA A 18 0.98 -0.60 5.14
C ALA A 18 0.08 -1.72 4.60
N SER A 19 -0.99 -1.36 3.91
CA SER A 19 -1.97 -2.30 3.37
C SER A 19 -2.39 -1.91 1.95
N ILE A 20 -2.50 -2.86 1.04
CA ILE A 20 -2.73 -2.59 -0.39
C ILE A 20 -3.77 -3.54 -0.98
N CYS A 21 -4.50 -3.05 -1.99
CA CYS A 21 -5.48 -3.83 -2.74
C CYS A 21 -6.62 -4.35 -1.84
N HIS A 22 -6.58 -5.62 -1.44
CA HIS A 22 -7.59 -6.26 -0.58
C HIS A 22 -7.15 -6.40 0.88
N GLY A 23 -5.89 -6.07 1.21
CA GLY A 23 -5.38 -6.20 2.58
C GLY A 23 -6.18 -5.40 3.61
N GLN A 24 -6.85 -4.34 3.17
CA GLN A 24 -7.68 -3.46 3.99
C GLN A 24 -8.92 -4.17 4.55
N LEU A 25 -9.37 -5.29 3.95
CA LEU A 25 -10.43 -6.12 4.53
C LEU A 25 -10.05 -6.64 5.92
N ILE A 26 -8.77 -6.96 6.11
CA ILE A 26 -8.27 -7.43 7.40
C ILE A 26 -8.32 -6.28 8.42
N LEU A 27 -7.94 -5.06 8.00
CA LEU A 27 -8.01 -3.86 8.84
C LEU A 27 -9.45 -3.49 9.21
N ALA A 28 -10.39 -3.63 8.26
CA ALA A 28 -11.82 -3.45 8.49
C ALA A 28 -12.36 -4.45 9.52
N ALA A 29 -12.02 -5.74 9.36
CA ALA A 29 -12.41 -6.79 10.30
C ALA A 29 -11.81 -6.61 11.70
N ALA A 30 -10.65 -5.96 11.82
CA ALA A 30 -10.03 -5.62 13.10
C ALA A 30 -10.58 -4.33 13.73
N GLY A 31 -11.42 -3.55 13.02
CA GLY A 31 -11.89 -2.25 13.47
C GLY A 31 -10.83 -1.14 13.43
N SER A 32 -9.67 -1.39 12.82
CA SER A 32 -8.51 -0.49 12.84
C SER A 32 -8.61 0.70 11.86
N VAL A 33 -9.69 0.78 11.09
CA VAL A 33 -9.94 1.83 10.08
C VAL A 33 -10.98 2.87 10.50
N LYS A 34 -11.61 2.70 11.67
CA LYS A 34 -12.67 3.60 12.13
C LYS A 34 -12.17 5.04 12.29
N GLY A 35 -12.82 5.98 11.60
CA GLY A 35 -12.45 7.40 11.58
C GLY A 35 -11.14 7.72 10.84
N ARG A 36 -10.56 6.73 10.15
CA ARG A 36 -9.28 6.88 9.43
C ARG A 36 -9.50 7.12 7.96
N LYS A 37 -8.66 7.95 7.35
CA LYS A 37 -8.64 8.11 5.89
C LYS A 37 -7.91 6.93 5.25
N CYS A 38 -8.55 6.23 4.33
CA CYS A 38 -7.88 5.18 3.57
C CYS A 38 -8.47 4.96 2.19
N THR A 39 -7.66 4.40 1.30
CA THR A 39 -8.07 3.88 -0.01
C THR A 39 -7.83 2.37 -0.05
N ALA A 40 -8.37 1.69 -1.07
CA ALA A 40 -8.16 0.26 -1.32
C ALA A 40 -8.53 -0.06 -2.78
N TYR A 41 -8.48 -1.33 -3.14
CA TYR A 41 -9.10 -1.77 -4.39
C TYR A 41 -10.59 -1.37 -4.40
N PRO A 42 -11.15 -0.84 -5.52
CA PRO A 42 -12.51 -0.26 -5.50
C PRO A 42 -13.60 -1.18 -4.96
N ALA A 43 -13.51 -2.49 -5.19
CA ALA A 43 -14.49 -3.46 -4.68
C ALA A 43 -14.51 -3.57 -3.13
N VAL A 44 -13.47 -3.11 -2.44
CA VAL A 44 -13.35 -3.14 -0.97
C VAL A 44 -14.05 -1.94 -0.32
N LYS A 45 -14.42 -0.91 -1.10
CA LYS A 45 -15.08 0.32 -0.62
C LYS A 45 -16.26 0.09 0.33
N PRO A 46 -17.24 -0.79 0.03
CA PRO A 46 -18.39 -0.98 0.91
C PRO A 46 -18.00 -1.49 2.30
N ALA A 47 -17.03 -2.41 2.37
CA ALA A 47 -16.55 -2.98 3.63
C ALA A 47 -15.84 -1.92 4.49
N LEU A 48 -15.08 -1.01 3.86
CA LEU A 48 -14.38 0.05 4.59
C LEU A 48 -15.32 1.13 5.11
N ILE A 49 -16.31 1.53 4.31
CA ILE A 49 -17.34 2.47 4.75
C ILE A 49 -18.14 1.86 5.90
N ALA A 50 -18.53 0.59 5.81
CA ALA A 50 -19.25 -0.12 6.87
C ALA A 50 -18.41 -0.25 8.17
N ALA A 51 -17.09 -0.37 8.05
CA ALA A 51 -16.16 -0.35 9.19
C ALA A 51 -15.88 1.07 9.75
N GLY A 52 -16.50 2.11 9.18
CA GLY A 52 -16.39 3.50 9.64
C GLY A 52 -15.18 4.25 9.12
N ALA A 53 -14.54 3.81 8.04
CA ALA A 53 -13.43 4.54 7.42
C ALA A 53 -13.91 5.76 6.62
N HIS A 54 -13.07 6.79 6.56
CA HIS A 54 -13.20 7.88 5.61
C HIS A 54 -12.60 7.46 4.27
N TRP A 55 -13.47 6.91 3.42
CA TRP A 55 -13.07 6.44 2.09
C TRP A 55 -12.50 7.56 1.23
N VAL A 56 -11.33 7.30 0.64
CA VAL A 56 -10.71 8.15 -0.37
C VAL A 56 -10.76 7.42 -1.70
N GLU A 57 -11.56 7.95 -2.63
CA GLU A 57 -11.71 7.39 -3.98
C GLU A 57 -10.35 7.45 -4.71
N PRO A 58 -9.82 6.32 -5.19
CA PRO A 58 -8.57 6.33 -5.92
C PRO A 58 -8.75 6.96 -7.31
N GLU A 59 -8.12 8.11 -7.55
CA GLU A 59 -8.13 8.78 -8.87
C GLU A 59 -7.53 7.91 -9.98
N THR A 60 -6.57 7.06 -9.61
CA THR A 60 -5.92 6.07 -10.49
C THR A 60 -5.65 4.79 -9.71
N MET A 61 -5.37 3.69 -10.40
CA MET A 61 -4.99 2.43 -9.75
C MET A 61 -3.63 2.51 -9.03
N ALA A 62 -2.79 3.49 -9.38
CA ALA A 62 -1.55 3.78 -8.67
C ALA A 62 -1.74 4.60 -7.38
N PHE A 63 -2.96 5.04 -7.08
CA PHE A 63 -3.22 5.93 -5.95
C PHE A 63 -2.89 5.29 -4.59
N CYS A 64 -2.20 6.07 -3.75
CA CYS A 64 -1.86 5.74 -2.38
C CYS A 64 -2.21 6.93 -1.47
N THR A 65 -2.57 6.65 -0.22
CA THR A 65 -2.83 7.67 0.79
C THR A 65 -2.24 7.26 2.14
N SER A 66 -1.90 8.26 2.96
CA SER A 66 -1.38 8.06 4.30
C SER A 66 -2.18 8.89 5.31
N ASP A 67 -2.61 8.25 6.39
CA ASP A 67 -3.25 8.88 7.53
C ASP A 67 -2.49 8.50 8.80
N GLY A 68 -1.64 9.40 9.30
CA GLY A 68 -0.75 9.10 10.42
C GLY A 68 0.16 7.89 10.13
N ASN A 69 0.03 6.83 10.91
CA ASN A 69 0.79 5.59 10.76
C ASN A 69 0.17 4.58 9.76
N LEU A 70 -0.99 4.88 9.15
CA LEU A 70 -1.67 4.00 8.21
C LEU A 70 -1.39 4.45 6.77
N ILE A 71 -0.71 3.61 6.00
CA ILE A 71 -0.47 3.77 4.56
C ILE A 71 -1.36 2.79 3.82
N THR A 72 -2.11 3.28 2.84
CA THR A 72 -2.98 2.44 2.02
C THR A 72 -2.82 2.70 0.53
N GLY A 73 -2.93 1.66 -0.30
CA GLY A 73 -2.86 1.75 -1.76
C GLY A 73 -3.94 0.95 -2.47
N ALA A 74 -4.28 1.37 -3.69
CA ALA A 74 -5.35 0.78 -4.50
C ALA A 74 -4.93 -0.51 -5.22
N THR A 75 -3.85 -0.49 -6.00
CA THR A 75 -3.30 -1.69 -6.69
C THR A 75 -1.77 -1.72 -6.66
N TYR A 76 -1.18 -2.78 -7.23
CA TYR A 76 0.27 -2.93 -7.37
C TYR A 76 0.92 -1.83 -8.23
N GLU A 77 0.17 -1.13 -9.07
CA GLU A 77 0.69 0.00 -9.86
C GLU A 77 1.21 1.13 -8.95
N GLY A 78 0.66 1.24 -7.74
CA GLY A 78 1.07 2.20 -6.72
C GLY A 78 2.29 1.79 -5.92
N HIS A 79 2.89 0.61 -6.16
CA HIS A 79 4.03 0.12 -5.39
C HIS A 79 5.17 1.14 -5.20
N PRO A 80 5.58 1.94 -6.21
CA PRO A 80 6.64 2.93 -6.00
C PRO A 80 6.33 3.94 -4.89
N GLU A 81 5.13 4.52 -4.90
CA GLU A 81 4.71 5.50 -3.89
C GLU A 81 4.35 4.82 -2.56
N PHE A 82 3.68 3.67 -2.60
CA PHE A 82 3.34 2.86 -1.42
C PHE A 82 4.57 2.50 -0.59
N VAL A 83 5.61 1.96 -1.24
CA VAL A 83 6.87 1.59 -0.58
C VAL A 83 7.60 2.83 -0.07
N ARG A 84 7.62 3.92 -0.85
CA ARG A 84 8.21 5.19 -0.44
C ARG A 84 7.56 5.76 0.83
N LEU A 85 6.22 5.77 0.90
CA LEU A 85 5.47 6.23 2.06
C LEU A 85 5.75 5.37 3.28
N PHE A 86 5.82 4.04 3.10
CA PHE A 86 6.13 3.13 4.20
C PHE A 86 7.57 3.31 4.72
N ILE A 87 8.57 3.41 3.84
CA ILE A 87 9.96 3.69 4.22
C ILE A 87 10.06 5.02 4.98
N LYS A 88 9.35 6.06 4.51
CA LYS A 88 9.28 7.35 5.20
C LYS A 88 8.67 7.22 6.59
N ALA A 89 7.59 6.44 6.74
CA ALA A 89 6.94 6.20 8.02
C ALA A 89 7.83 5.42 9.01
N LEU A 90 8.75 4.58 8.50
CA LEU A 90 9.80 3.93 9.29
C LEU A 90 10.93 4.88 9.74
N GLY A 91 10.90 6.14 9.32
CA GLY A 91 11.91 7.15 9.68
C GLY A 91 13.18 7.12 8.82
N ALA A 92 13.19 6.34 7.74
CA ALA A 92 14.34 6.27 6.84
C ALA A 92 14.36 7.45 5.86
N LYS A 93 15.56 7.95 5.56
CA LYS A 93 15.80 9.01 4.58
C LYS A 93 16.45 8.41 3.33
N ILE A 94 15.80 8.55 2.19
CA ILE A 94 16.35 8.16 0.89
C ILE A 94 17.11 9.36 0.30
N SER A 95 18.35 9.15 -0.12
CA SER A 95 19.20 10.16 -0.78
C SER A 95 19.76 9.62 -2.10
N GLY A 96 20.11 10.52 -3.03
CA GLY A 96 20.73 10.13 -4.31
C GLY A 96 19.79 9.49 -5.33
N SER A 97 18.46 9.62 -5.17
CA SER A 97 17.45 9.01 -6.04
C SER A 97 17.23 9.71 -7.38
N GLY A 98 17.91 10.83 -7.65
CA GLY A 98 17.83 11.58 -8.92
C GLY A 98 18.55 10.89 -10.09
N LYS A 99 18.37 9.58 -10.25
CA LYS A 99 18.97 8.76 -11.29
C LYS A 99 17.91 8.40 -12.33
N ARG A 100 18.33 8.22 -13.58
CA ARG A 100 17.49 7.64 -14.64
C ARG A 100 18.02 6.23 -14.89
N ILE A 101 17.13 5.25 -14.94
CA ILE A 101 17.47 3.86 -15.18
C ILE A 101 16.69 3.41 -16.40
N LEU A 102 17.38 2.83 -17.39
CA LEU A 102 16.77 2.23 -18.56
C LEU A 102 16.60 0.73 -18.35
N PHE A 103 15.37 0.24 -18.48
CA PHE A 103 15.08 -1.18 -18.54
C PHE A 103 14.85 -1.58 -19.99
N LEU A 104 15.71 -2.45 -20.52
CA LEU A 104 15.52 -3.06 -21.83
C LEU A 104 14.66 -4.32 -21.67
N CYS A 105 13.41 -4.26 -22.12
CA CYS A 105 12.47 -5.38 -22.07
C CYS A 105 12.31 -6.02 -23.45
N GLY A 106 12.30 -7.36 -23.51
CA GLY A 106 12.02 -8.13 -24.72
C GLY A 106 11.00 -9.22 -24.43
N VAL A 107 10.15 -9.53 -25.41
CA VAL A 107 9.22 -10.66 -25.32
C VAL A 107 9.98 -11.96 -25.56
N SER A 108 9.93 -12.88 -24.59
CA SER A 108 10.40 -14.25 -24.82
C SER A 108 9.27 -15.04 -25.47
N PHE A 109 9.44 -15.44 -26.73
CA PHE A 109 8.49 -16.27 -27.48
C PHE A 109 8.27 -17.66 -26.86
N ASN A 110 9.03 -18.04 -25.81
CA ASN A 110 8.88 -19.31 -25.10
C ASN A 110 8.45 -19.16 -23.63
N GLY A 111 7.82 -18.02 -23.28
CA GLY A 111 7.01 -17.82 -22.08
C GLY A 111 7.64 -18.26 -20.76
N SER A 112 8.38 -17.37 -20.08
CA SER A 112 8.56 -17.37 -18.60
C SER A 112 9.53 -16.30 -18.08
N SER A 113 10.28 -15.57 -18.92
CA SER A 113 11.34 -14.70 -18.38
C SER A 113 11.41 -13.34 -19.07
N PHE A 114 11.12 -12.28 -18.31
CA PHE A 114 11.61 -10.94 -18.61
C PHE A 114 13.10 -10.90 -18.24
N LYS A 115 13.99 -10.74 -19.23
CA LYS A 115 15.39 -10.40 -18.94
C LYS A 115 15.48 -8.90 -18.71
N PHE A 116 15.80 -8.50 -17.50
CA PHE A 116 16.14 -7.11 -17.19
C PHE A 116 17.66 -6.95 -17.26
N ILE A 117 18.15 -6.19 -18.24
CA ILE A 117 19.52 -5.67 -18.22
C ILE A 117 19.41 -4.22 -17.76
N ALA A 118 19.91 -3.93 -16.56
CA ALA A 118 20.03 -2.57 -16.07
C ALA A 118 21.34 -1.97 -16.61
N LEU A 119 21.23 -0.95 -17.45
CA LEU A 119 22.36 -0.12 -17.85
C LEU A 119 22.32 1.15 -16.99
N SER A 120 23.35 1.36 -16.19
CA SER A 120 23.56 2.53 -15.32
C SER A 120 24.14 3.71 -16.08
#